data_AF-A0A4Q6FX72-F1
#
_entry.id   AF-A0A4Q6FX72-F1
#
_cell.length_a   1.000
_cell.length_b   1.000
_cell.length_c   1.000
_cell.angle_alpha   90.00
_cell.angle_beta   90.00
_cell.angle_gamma   90.00
#
_symmetry.space_group_name_H-M   'P 1'
#
loop_
_entity.id
_entity.type
_entity.pdbx_description
1 polymer ?
#
loop_
_entity_poly.entity_id
_entity_poly.type
_entity_poly.pdbx_seq_one_letter_code
_entity_poly.pdbx_strand_id
1 'polypeptide(L)' 'YDGDPAVIAAIGMLAGFCGTLMTPMAANFNLVPAALLELKNPYGVIKAQVGTALPLLAVNIVFIWLFAF' A
#
# COMPACT_ATOMS: atom_id res chain seq x y z
N TYR A 1 -14.85 -23.89 -7.14
CA TYR A 1 -14.22 -22.57 -7.33
C TYR A 1 -15.11 -21.55 -6.64
N ASP A 2 -15.22 -21.65 -5.31
CA ASP A 2 -16.08 -20.82 -4.47
C ASP A 2 -15.18 -19.91 -3.63
N GLY A 3 -14.44 -19.04 -4.32
CA GLY A 3 -13.64 -18.03 -3.67
C GLY A 3 -14.56 -17.07 -2.94
N ASP A 4 -14.44 -16.99 -1.61
CA ASP A 4 -15.33 -16.18 -0.81
C ASP A 4 -15.17 -14.70 -1.22
N PRO A 5 -16.19 -14.09 -1.85
CA PRO A 5 -16.07 -12.77 -2.45
C PRO A 5 -15.81 -11.70 -1.40
N ALA A 6 -16.18 -11.95 -0.12
CA ALA A 6 -15.87 -11.05 0.98
C ALA A 6 -14.36 -11.01 1.27
N VAL A 7 -13.68 -12.16 1.20
CA VAL A 7 -12.23 -12.28 1.41
C VAL A 7 -11.47 -11.60 0.27
N ILE A 8 -11.88 -11.83 -0.98
CA ILE A 8 -11.29 -11.17 -2.15
C ILE A 8 -11.48 -9.66 -2.09
N ALA A 9 -12.68 -9.19 -1.71
CA ALA A 9 -12.98 -7.76 -1.60
C ALA A 9 -12.15 -7.08 -0.49
N ALA A 10 -12.08 -7.67 0.70
CA ALA A 10 -11.36 -7.10 1.83
C ALA A 10 -9.84 -7.05 1.59
N ILE A 11 -9.26 -8.16 1.13
CA ILE A 11 -7.82 -8.26 0.88
C ILE A 11 -7.43 -7.46 -0.39
N GLY A 12 -8.30 -7.44 -1.41
CA GLY A 12 -8.13 -6.61 -2.60
C GLY A 12 -8.10 -5.11 -2.29
N MET A 13 -8.94 -4.63 -1.36
CA MET A 13 -8.89 -3.24 -0.90
C MET A 13 -7.58 -2.92 -0.15
N LEU A 14 -7.09 -3.83 0.69
CA LEU A 14 -5.80 -3.66 1.40
C LEU A 14 -4.61 -3.64 0.44
N ALA A 15 -4.61 -4.50 -0.58
CA ALA A 15 -3.61 -4.49 -1.64
C ALA A 15 -3.65 -3.18 -2.46
N GLY A 16 -4.86 -2.68 -2.75
CA GLY A 16 -5.06 -1.37 -3.39
C GLY A 16 -4.46 -0.21 -2.58
N PHE A 17 -4.63 -0.23 -1.25
CA PHE A 17 -4.00 0.74 -0.34
C PHE A 17 -2.46 0.66 -0.37
N CYS A 18 -1.90 -0.54 -0.43
CA CYS A 18 -0.45 -0.70 -0.58
C CYS A 18 0.03 -0.11 -1.92
N GLY A 19 -0.75 -0.26 -2.99
CA GLY A 19 -0.48 0.33 -4.31
C GLY A 19 -0.47 1.86 -4.30
N THR A 20 -1.47 2.50 -3.69
CA THR A 20 -1.56 3.97 -3.63
C THR A 20 -0.40 4.59 -2.83
N LEU A 21 0.06 3.91 -1.77
CA LEU A 21 1.22 4.30 -0.96
C LEU A 21 2.56 4.31 -1.72
N MET A 22 2.68 3.54 -2.81
CA MET A 22 3.90 3.47 -3.63
C MET A 22 3.93 4.52 -4.77
N THR A 23 2.83 5.25 -4.99
CA THR A 23 2.68 6.22 -6.08
C THR A 23 2.89 7.66 -5.59
N PRO A 24 3.13 8.65 -6.48
CA PRO A 24 3.22 10.06 -6.10
C PRO A 24 1.95 10.60 -5.43
N MET A 25 0.82 9.88 -5.44
CA MET A 25 -0.38 10.22 -4.67
C MET A 25 -0.14 10.16 -3.15
N ALA A 26 0.74 9.27 -2.68
CA ALA A 26 1.19 9.21 -1.28
C ALA A 26 2.06 10.40 -0.89
N ALA A 27 2.79 10.95 -1.86
CA ALA A 27 3.47 12.22 -1.69
C ALA A 27 2.44 13.26 -1.26
N ASN A 28 1.29 13.43 -1.94
CA ASN A 28 0.35 14.50 -1.58
C ASN A 28 -0.17 14.44 -0.11
N PHE A 29 -0.34 13.24 0.46
CA PHE A 29 -0.75 13.07 1.87
C PHE A 29 0.40 13.32 2.88
N ASN A 30 1.64 12.94 2.53
CA ASN A 30 2.82 13.15 3.38
C ASN A 30 3.61 14.43 3.04
N LEU A 31 3.32 15.11 1.94
CA LEU A 31 4.01 16.29 1.43
C LEU A 31 3.51 17.55 2.11
N VAL A 32 2.24 17.58 2.55
CA VAL A 32 1.73 18.64 3.45
C VAL A 32 2.52 18.66 4.77
N PRO A 33 2.62 17.56 5.54
CA PRO A 33 3.44 17.56 6.76
C PRO A 33 4.95 17.64 6.47
N ALA A 34 5.47 17.05 5.37
CA ALA A 34 6.90 17.14 5.04
C ALA A 34 7.33 18.55 4.60
N ALA A 35 6.46 19.30 3.92
CA ALA A 35 6.68 20.71 3.60
C ALA A 35 6.61 21.58 4.86
N LEU A 36 5.69 21.29 5.78
CA LEU A 36 5.63 21.93 7.11
C LEU A 36 6.87 21.63 7.98
N LEU A 37 7.52 20.47 7.78
CA LEU A 37 8.75 20.05 8.46
C LEU A 37 10.05 20.40 7.69
N GLU A 38 9.96 21.19 6.61
CA GLU A 38 11.08 21.58 5.72
C GLU A 38 11.99 20.41 5.32
N LEU A 39 11.42 19.22 5.11
CA LEU A 39 12.20 18.05 4.73
C LEU A 39 12.81 18.26 3.35
N LYS A 40 14.15 18.27 3.30
CA LYS A 40 14.99 18.49 2.10
C LYS A 40 14.66 17.56 0.92
N ASN A 41 13.96 16.45 1.16
CA ASN A 41 13.52 15.55 0.09
C ASN A 41 12.13 14.93 0.39
N PRO A 42 11.03 15.54 -0.08
CA PRO A 42 9.66 15.06 0.18
C PRO A 42 9.37 13.69 -0.46
N TYR A 43 10.15 13.27 -1.47
CA TYR A 43 10.05 11.93 -2.07
C TYR A 43 10.74 10.84 -1.25
N GLY A 44 11.55 11.19 -0.25
CA GLY A 44 12.20 10.22 0.63
C GLY A 44 11.21 9.37 1.42
N VAL A 45 10.03 9.94 1.71
CA VAL A 45 8.94 9.26 2.43
C VAL A 45 8.33 8.14 1.60
N ILE A 46 8.20 8.34 0.28
CA ILE A 46 7.74 7.28 -0.65
C ILE A 46 8.73 6.11 -0.62
N LYS A 47 10.04 6.39 -0.64
CA LYS A 47 11.07 5.34 -0.61
C LYS A 47 11.03 4.53 0.69
N ALA A 48 10.74 5.16 1.82
CA ALA A 48 10.52 4.49 3.09
C ALA A 48 9.22 3.66 3.10
N GLN A 49 8.12 4.21 2.55
CA GLN A 49 6.82 3.53 2.47
C GLN A 49 6.83 2.35 1.49
N VAL A 50 7.57 2.43 0.39
CA VAL A 50 7.77 1.32 -0.55
C VAL A 50 8.40 0.12 0.16
N GLY A 51 9.35 0.36 1.08
CA GLY A 51 9.99 -0.70 1.87
C GLY A 51 9.00 -1.50 2.74
N THR A 52 7.93 -0.85 3.23
CA THR A 52 6.88 -1.52 4.01
C THR A 52 5.71 -2.01 3.17
N ALA A 53 5.36 -1.32 2.07
CA ALA A 53 4.21 -1.63 1.24
C ALA A 53 4.41 -2.90 0.39
N LEU A 54 5.62 -3.12 -0.12
CA LEU A 54 5.97 -4.32 -0.89
C LEU A 54 5.78 -5.64 -0.12
N PRO A 55 6.34 -5.82 1.09
CA PRO A 55 6.13 -7.05 1.85
C PRO A 55 4.66 -7.24 2.26
N LEU A 56 3.95 -6.16 2.59
CA LEU A 56 2.52 -6.21 2.89
C LEU A 56 1.69 -6.66 1.68
N LEU A 57 1.98 -6.11 0.49
CA LEU A 57 1.32 -6.51 -0.75
C LEU A 57 1.61 -7.97 -1.10
N ALA A 58 2.86 -8.43 -0.93
CA ALA A 58 3.23 -9.83 -1.14
C ALA A 58 2.45 -10.77 -0.20
N VAL A 59 2.33 -10.41 1.08
CA VAL A 59 1.54 -11.17 2.05
C VAL A 59 0.07 -11.20 1.64
N ASN A 60 -0.53 -10.05 1.29
CA ASN A 60 -1.94 -10.00 0.84
C ASN A 60 -2.19 -10.89 -0.40
N ILE A 61 -1.26 -10.92 -1.37
CA ILE A 61 -1.35 -11.81 -2.54
C ILE A 61 -1.31 -13.29 -2.13
N VAL A 62 -0.42 -13.67 -1.20
CA VAL A 62 -0.34 -15.04 -0.67
C VAL A 62 -1.64 -15.41 0.06
N PHE A 63 -2.22 -14.50 0.85
CA PHE A 63 -3.49 -14.74 1.52
C PHE A 63 -4.65 -14.91 0.54
N ILE A 64 -4.75 -14.10 -0.53
CA ILE A 64 -5.77 -14.34 -1.59
C ILE A 64 -5.56 -15.72 -2.22
N TRP A 65 -4.32 -16.09 -2.53
CA TRP A 65 -4.04 -17.38 -3.17
C TRP A 65 -4.38 -18.59 -2.27
N LEU A 66 -4.25 -18.45 -0.95
CA LEU A 66 -4.53 -19.53 0.02
C LEU A 66 -5.99 -19.59 0.51
N PHE A 67 -6.69 -18.46 0.61
CA PHE A 67 -8.03 -18.39 1.22
C PHE A 67 -9.15 -18.13 0.22
N ALA A 68 -8.85 -17.60 -0.96
CA ALA A 68 -9.85 -17.29 -1.98
C ALA A 68 -9.89 -18.28 -3.15
N PHE A 69 -9.01 -19.29 -3.18
CA PHE A 69 -9.02 -20.38 -4.15
C PHE A 69 -9.08 -21.72 -3.43
#